data_AF-A0AA88D960-F1
#
_entry.id   AF-A0AA88D960-F1
#
_cell.length_a   1.000
_cell.length_b   1.000
_cell.length_c   1.000
_cell.angle_alpha   90.00
_cell.angle_beta   90.00
_cell.angle_gamma   90.00
#
_symmetry.space_group_name_H-M   'P 1'
#
loop_
_entity.id
_entity.type
_entity.pdbx_description
1 polymer ?
#
loop_
_entity_poly.entity_id
_entity_poly.type
_entity_poly.pdbx_seq_one_letter_code
_entity_poly.pdbx_strand_id
1 'polypeptide(L)'
;MPSSHSATVTALAAAIGFQEGFGGSIFAISLILACVVMYDATGVRLHAGRQAEVLNQIVYELPAEHPLAEIRPLRELLGHTPPQVRRIALDYFP
;
A
#
# COMPACT_ATOMS: atom_id res chain seq x y z
N MET A 1 -3.61 -8.30 6.35
CA MET A 1 -2.63 -8.10 5.26
C MET A 1 -3.34 -8.32 3.92
N PRO A 2 -3.52 -7.26 3.10
CA PRO A 2 -4.15 -7.37 1.77
C PRO A 2 -3.40 -8.29 0.79
N SER A 3 -2.13 -8.61 1.07
CA SER A 3 -1.25 -9.42 0.22
C SER A 3 -1.71 -10.87 0.03
N SER A 4 -2.32 -11.50 1.04
CA SER A 4 -2.75 -12.91 0.94
C SER A 4 -3.89 -13.09 -0.07
N HIS A 5 -4.87 -12.17 -0.05
CA HIS A 5 -5.99 -12.21 -1.00
C HIS A 5 -5.51 -11.98 -2.44
N SER A 6 -4.59 -11.02 -2.66
CA SER A 6 -3.97 -10.81 -3.97
C SER A 6 -3.17 -12.04 -4.43
N ALA A 7 -2.40 -12.69 -3.55
CA ALA A 7 -1.62 -13.88 -3.92
C ALA A 7 -2.54 -15.04 -4.33
N THR A 8 -3.63 -15.29 -3.61
CA THR A 8 -4.58 -16.37 -3.92
C THR A 8 -5.23 -16.19 -5.28
N VAL A 9 -5.70 -14.98 -5.60
CA VAL A 9 -6.37 -14.74 -6.89
C VAL A 9 -5.40 -14.73 -8.07
N THR A 10 -4.15 -14.26 -7.87
CA THR A 10 -3.11 -14.34 -8.90
C THR A 10 -2.70 -15.79 -9.15
N ALA A 11 -2.56 -16.60 -8.10
CA ALA A 11 -2.28 -18.03 -8.22
C ALA A 11 -3.43 -18.77 -8.94
N LEU A 12 -4.69 -18.41 -8.64
CA LEU A 12 -5.86 -18.97 -9.32
C LEU A 12 -5.87 -18.64 -10.80
N ALA A 13 -5.66 -17.38 -11.18
CA ALA A 13 -5.61 -16.95 -12.59
C ALA A 13 -4.46 -17.64 -13.34
N ALA A 14 -3.29 -17.78 -12.71
CA ALA A 14 -2.16 -18.52 -13.27
C ALA A 14 -2.47 -20.01 -13.45
N ALA A 15 -3.06 -20.66 -12.45
CA ALA A 15 -3.43 -22.07 -12.50
C ALA A 15 -4.44 -22.36 -13.62
N ILE A 16 -5.45 -21.48 -13.78
CA ILE A 16 -6.42 -21.58 -14.87
C ILE A 16 -5.76 -21.36 -16.22
N GLY A 17 -4.85 -20.37 -16.33
CA GLY A 17 -4.09 -20.13 -17.56
C GLY A 17 -3.25 -21.34 -17.98
N PHE A 18 -2.68 -22.07 -17.03
CA PHE A 18 -1.90 -23.28 -17.30
C PHE A 18 -2.74 -24.54 -17.57
N GLN A 19 -3.92 -24.68 -16.93
CA GLN A 19 -4.78 -25.87 -17.12
C GLN A 19 -5.75 -25.75 -18.30
N GLU A 20 -6.41 -24.61 -18.45
CA GLU A 20 -7.52 -24.39 -19.40
C GLU A 20 -7.07 -23.51 -20.59
N GLY A 21 -5.90 -22.88 -20.49
CA GLY A 21 -5.35 -21.98 -21.49
C GLY A 21 -5.79 -20.52 -21.31
N PHE A 22 -4.97 -19.61 -21.85
CA PHE A 22 -5.17 -18.16 -21.72
C PHE A 22 -6.32 -17.58 -22.58
N GLY A 23 -6.86 -18.36 -23.52
CA GLY A 23 -7.95 -17.93 -24.42
C GLY A 23 -9.36 -18.21 -23.89
N GLY A 24 -9.49 -18.91 -22.76
CA GLY A 24 -10.78 -19.32 -22.20
C GLY A 24 -11.50 -18.21 -21.45
N SER A 25 -12.85 -18.26 -21.46
CA SER A 25 -13.68 -17.34 -20.67
C SER A 25 -13.40 -17.43 -19.16
N ILE A 26 -13.06 -18.63 -18.66
CA ILE A 26 -12.72 -18.88 -17.25
C ILE A 26 -11.41 -18.17 -16.88
N PHE A 27 -10.42 -18.15 -17.76
CA PHE A 27 -9.20 -17.37 -17.56
C PHE A 27 -9.50 -15.87 -17.53
N ALA A 28 -10.30 -15.37 -18.46
CA ALA A 28 -10.68 -13.96 -18.48
C ALA A 28 -11.40 -13.51 -17.20
N ILE A 29 -12.35 -14.31 -16.69
CA ILE A 29 -13.08 -14.03 -15.45
C ILE A 29 -12.14 -14.04 -14.25
N SER A 30 -11.27 -15.04 -14.14
CA SER A 30 -10.31 -15.13 -13.02
C SER A 30 -9.27 -14.01 -13.03
N LEU A 31 -8.82 -13.59 -14.22
CA LEU A 31 -7.91 -12.45 -14.38
C LEU A 31 -8.57 -11.13 -13.94
N ILE A 32 -9.82 -10.88 -14.38
CA ILE A 32 -10.56 -9.68 -13.97
C ILE A 32 -10.77 -9.66 -12.45
N LEU A 33 -11.15 -10.80 -11.86
CA LEU A 33 -11.28 -10.93 -10.42
C LEU A 33 -9.96 -10.61 -9.70
N ALA A 34 -8.83 -11.12 -10.21
CA ALA A 34 -7.52 -10.83 -9.67
C ALA A 34 -7.19 -9.33 -9.71
N CYS A 35 -7.50 -8.65 -10.82
CA CYS A 35 -7.34 -7.20 -10.96
C CYS A 35 -8.19 -6.42 -9.95
N VAL A 36 -9.47 -6.78 -9.77
CA VAL A 36 -10.36 -6.11 -8.81
C VAL A 36 -9.83 -6.23 -7.38
N VAL A 37 -9.41 -7.42 -6.97
CA VAL A 37 -8.87 -7.66 -5.62
C VAL A 37 -7.54 -6.92 -5.41
N MET A 38 -6.66 -6.90 -6.42
CA MET A 38 -5.42 -6.12 -6.36
C MET A 38 -5.68 -4.61 -6.27
N TYR A 39 -6.69 -4.10 -6.98
CA TYR A 39 -7.10 -2.70 -6.95
C TYR A 39 -7.65 -2.32 -5.57
N ASP A 40 -8.58 -3.11 -5.03
CA ASP A 40 -9.16 -2.89 -3.69
C ASP A 40 -8.09 -2.93 -2.59
N ALA A 41 -7.20 -3.94 -2.64
CA ALA A 41 -6.04 -4.05 -1.75
C ALA A 41 -5.11 -2.82 -1.81
N THR A 42 -5.02 -2.15 -2.96
CA THR A 42 -4.20 -0.94 -3.15
C THR A 42 -4.92 0.30 -2.64
N GLY A 43 -6.23 0.42 -2.87
CA GLY A 43 -7.07 1.48 -2.32
C GLY A 43 -7.05 1.50 -0.78
N VAL A 44 -7.27 0.35 -0.14
CA VAL A 44 -7.21 0.21 1.33
C VAL A 44 -5.85 0.61 1.89
N ARG A 45 -4.75 0.24 1.21
CA ARG A 45 -3.40 0.66 1.61
C ARG A 45 -3.25 2.17 1.52
N LEU A 46 -3.71 2.81 0.44
CA LEU A 46 -3.63 4.25 0.27
C LEU A 46 -4.40 5.02 1.36
N HIS A 47 -5.62 4.58 1.67
CA HIS A 47 -6.44 5.19 2.72
C HIS A 47 -5.81 5.01 4.11
N ALA A 48 -5.30 3.81 4.42
CA ALA A 48 -4.59 3.55 5.66
C ALA A 48 -3.32 4.43 5.79
N GLY A 49 -2.60 4.66 4.69
CA GLY A 49 -1.46 5.57 4.66
C GLY A 49 -1.82 7.03 4.96
N ARG A 50 -2.90 7.54 4.35
CA ARG A 50 -3.41 8.88 4.63
C ARG A 50 -3.92 9.03 6.08
N GLN A 51 -4.57 7.99 6.60
CA GLN A 51 -5.00 7.97 8.00
C GLN A 51 -3.79 7.97 8.95
N ALA A 52 -2.72 7.24 8.62
CA ALA A 52 -1.49 7.25 9.40
C ALA A 52 -0.81 8.62 9.41
N GLU A 53 -0.78 9.32 8.27
CA GLU A 53 -0.24 10.69 8.16
C GLU A 53 -1.02 11.68 9.05
N VAL A 54 -2.36 11.69 8.96
CA VAL A 54 -3.20 12.55 9.81
C VAL A 54 -3.04 12.20 11.29
N LEU A 55 -2.96 10.91 11.63
CA LEU A 55 -2.77 10.47 13.01
C LEU A 55 -1.40 10.91 13.57
N ASN A 56 -0.34 10.80 12.78
CA ASN A 56 0.99 11.26 13.18
C ASN A 56 1.01 12.78 13.43
N GLN A 57 0.29 13.56 12.61
CA GLN A 57 0.15 15.00 12.83
C GLN A 57 -0.58 15.31 14.14
N ILE A 58 -1.68 14.62 14.44
CA ILE A 58 -2.42 14.79 15.71
C ILE A 58 -1.53 14.44 16.91
N VAL A 59 -0.73 13.37 16.82
CA VAL A 59 0.20 12.97 17.89
C VAL A 59 1.31 14.01 18.09
N TYR A 60 1.79 14.65 17.03
CA TYR A 60 2.80 15.71 17.11
C TYR A 60 2.29 17.00 17.76
N GLU A 61 1.00 17.31 17.58
CA GLU A 61 0.35 18.49 18.18
C GLU A 61 -0.03 18.29 19.66
N LEU A 62 0.14 17.08 20.20
CA LEU A 62 -0.17 16.77 21.60
C LEU A 62 0.89 17.33 22.57
N PRO A 63 0.51 17.77 23.78
CA PRO A 63 1.45 18.20 24.80
C PRO A 63 2.44 17.09 25.16
N ALA A 64 3.70 17.44 25.43
CA ALA A 64 4.77 16.48 25.74
C ALA A 64 4.51 15.62 26.99
N GLU A 65 3.60 16.05 27.87
CA GLU A 65 3.18 15.32 29.07
C GLU A 65 2.16 14.20 28.75
N HIS A 66 1.63 14.17 27.52
CA HIS A 66 0.63 13.17 27.13
C HIS A 66 1.32 11.83 26.83
N PRO A 67 0.85 10.70 27.41
CA PRO A 67 1.46 9.38 27.23
C PRO A 67 1.48 8.84 25.77
N LEU A 68 0.88 9.57 24.84
CA LEU A 68 0.84 9.23 23.42
C LEU A 68 1.92 9.97 22.61
N ALA A 69 2.56 11.00 23.18
CA ALA A 69 3.59 11.80 22.51
C ALA A 69 4.90 11.01 22.27
N GLU A 70 5.14 9.94 23.05
CA GLU A 70 6.28 9.03 22.85
C GLU A 70 5.98 7.87 21.89
N ILE A 71 4.75 7.77 21.35
CA ILE A 71 4.40 6.66 20.45
C ILE A 71 5.18 6.79 19.15
N ARG A 72 5.83 5.70 18.76
CA ARG A 72 6.53 5.61 17.47
C ARG A 72 5.56 5.93 16.33
N PRO A 73 5.89 6.86 15.43
CA PRO A 73 5.00 7.26 14.35
C PRO A 73 4.63 6.04 13.49
N LEU A 74 3.38 6.00 13.05
CA LEU A 74 2.94 4.95 12.14
C LEU A 74 3.72 5.08 10.83
N ARG A 75 4.00 3.93 10.19
CA ARG A 75 4.55 3.91 8.84
C ARG A 75 3.53 4.55 7.89
N GLU A 76 3.75 5.81 7.59
CA GLU A 76 3.10 6.50 6.49
C GLU A 76 3.44 5.76 5.20
N LEU A 77 2.63 5.97 4.17
CA LEU A 77 2.95 5.57 2.79
C LEU A 77 4.07 6.47 2.23
N LEU A 78 5.17 6.57 2.97
CA LEU A 78 6.41 7.20 2.55
C LEU A 78 7.09 6.27 1.54
N GLY A 79 6.59 6.30 0.31
CA GLY A 79 7.52 6.71 -0.73
C GLY A 79 7.85 8.16 -0.41
N HIS A 80 9.12 8.47 -0.13
CA HIS A 80 9.55 9.86 0.04
C HIS A 80 8.87 10.70 -1.05
N THR A 81 8.20 11.78 -0.68
CA THR A 81 7.67 12.71 -1.68
C THR A 81 8.86 13.10 -2.56
N PRO A 82 8.84 12.89 -3.90
CA PRO A 82 9.98 13.18 -4.78
C PRO A 82 10.66 14.55 -4.53
N PRO A 83 9.93 15.65 -4.20
CA PRO A 83 10.59 16.92 -3.87
C PRO A 83 11.40 16.92 -2.56
N GLN A 84 11.08 16.06 -1.59
CA GLN A 84 11.78 15.99 -0.29
C GLN A 84 13.16 15.33 -0.43
N VAL A 85 13.30 14.35 -1.33
CA VAL A 85 14.59 13.72 -1.68
C VAL A 85 15.53 14.71 -2.36
N ARG A 86 15.00 15.62 -3.20
CA ARG A 86 15.81 16.67 -3.83
C ARG A 86 16.40 17.64 -2.80
N ARG A 87 15.64 18.02 -1.77
CA ARG A 87 16.13 18.92 -0.73
C ARG A 87 17.24 18.25 0.10
N ILE A 88 17.05 17.00 0.50
CA ILE A 88 18.07 16.22 1.23
C ILE A 88 19.33 15.99 0.37
N ALA A 89 19.19 15.76 -0.94
CA ALA A 89 20.34 15.59 -1.82
C ALA A 89 21.14 16.88 -2.06
N LEU A 90 20.50 18.05 -1.97
CA LEU A 90 21.16 19.35 -2.14
C LEU A 90 21.86 19.85 -0.86
N ASP A 91 21.44 19.38 0.32
CA ASP A 91 22.12 19.71 1.59
C ASP A 91 23.35 18.82 1.87
N TYR A 92 23.56 17.75 1.09
CA TYR A 92 24.67 16.78 1.25
C TYR A 92 25.75 16.85 0.15
N PHE A 93 25.60 17.70 -0.87
CA PHE A 93 26.62 17.96 -1.87
C PHE A 93 26.91 19.47 -1.90
N PRO A 94 28.11 19.91 -1.46
CA PRO A 94 28.48 21.32 -1.41
C PRO A 94 28.59 21.97 -2.79
#